data_AF-A0A8T5T0U9-F1
#
_entry.id   AF-A0A8T5T0U9-F1
#
_cell.length_a   1.000
_cell.length_b   1.000
_cell.length_c   1.000
_cell.angle_alpha   90.00
_cell.angle_beta   90.00
_cell.angle_gamma   90.00
#
_symmetry.space_group_name_H-M   'P 1'
#
loop_
_entity.id
_entity.type
_entity.pdbx_description
1 polymer ?
#
loop_
_entity_poly.entity_id
_entity_poly.type
_entity_poly.pdbx_seq_one_letter_code
_entity_poly.pdbx_strand_id
1 'polypeptide(L)'
;FMFVGLMGIFARGLKSSIRNMFILVFSIGLTSFIWGAFIFGEFFGYGIAHVFHWEDPMLFGTHYPALSPVENLIDIFNLVLIIGAIQLMLGLTLRLINQIRHREIEDIIKETGAQVFLYAAILYFLSSLDIINFGVEINAVVGIISVALGVGLALFGQGIAALIIKDERKNFIKKFFGGIGMGVMNLLESFSSFISNTISYGRMLAMLVAHFVFLSVINTLAELSGFIVWQILILFIGNIFVLVLEGLLVFVQTLRLHFYEFFSKFYEGSGIQHKPIFIFNKTMDLNKYGK
;
A
#
# COMPACT_ATOMS: atom_id res chain seq x y z
N PHE A 1 -10.94 -17.27 -2.67
CA PHE A 1 -9.79 -17.32 -1.75
C PHE A 1 -10.15 -17.64 -0.30
N MET A 2 -11.15 -16.99 0.32
CA MET A 2 -11.51 -17.21 1.73
C MET A 2 -11.78 -18.68 2.08
N PHE A 3 -12.63 -19.37 1.31
CA PHE A 3 -12.94 -20.79 1.55
C PHE A 3 -11.73 -21.72 1.39
N VAL A 4 -10.87 -21.46 0.39
CA VAL A 4 -9.62 -22.22 0.15
C VAL A 4 -8.65 -22.03 1.32
N GLY A 5 -8.50 -20.80 1.80
CA GLY A 5 -7.67 -20.49 2.97
C GLY A 5 -8.19 -21.18 4.23
N LEU A 6 -9.50 -21.16 4.46
CA LEU A 6 -10.13 -21.79 5.62
C LEU A 6 -9.95 -23.32 5.60
N MET A 7 -10.17 -23.97 4.45
CA MET A 7 -9.91 -25.42 4.29
C MET A 7 -8.47 -25.79 4.63
N GLY A 8 -7.49 -24.99 4.19
CA GLY A 8 -6.08 -25.24 4.48
C GLY A 8 -5.65 -24.98 5.92
N ILE A 9 -6.36 -24.12 6.66
CA ILE A 9 -6.11 -23.89 8.09
C ILE A 9 -6.61 -25.07 8.93
N PHE A 10 -7.77 -25.62 8.59
CA PHE A 10 -8.37 -26.76 9.31
C PHE A 10 -7.79 -28.13 8.89
N ALA A 11 -7.03 -28.19 7.80
CA ALA A 11 -6.34 -29.39 7.37
C ALA A 11 -5.24 -29.82 8.36
N ARG A 12 -5.45 -30.96 9.03
CA ARG A 12 -4.48 -31.55 9.95
C ARG A 12 -3.31 -32.18 9.18
N GLY A 13 -2.08 -32.03 9.68
CA GLY A 13 -0.88 -32.68 9.14
C GLY A 13 -0.03 -31.84 8.18
N LEU A 14 -0.37 -30.57 7.94
CA LEU A 14 0.44 -29.68 7.09
C LEU A 14 1.70 -29.18 7.79
N LYS A 15 2.81 -29.10 7.04
CA LYS A 15 4.03 -28.41 7.50
C LYS A 15 3.72 -26.95 7.83
N SER A 16 4.41 -26.40 8.83
CA SER A 16 4.16 -25.02 9.30
C SER A 16 4.25 -23.97 8.19
N SER A 17 5.15 -24.14 7.21
CA SER A 17 5.28 -23.22 6.08
C SER A 17 4.04 -23.21 5.17
N ILE A 18 3.45 -24.39 4.90
CA ILE A 18 2.25 -24.52 4.06
C ILE A 18 1.03 -23.94 4.79
N ARG A 19 0.93 -24.16 6.10
CA ARG A 19 -0.13 -23.56 6.93
C ARG A 19 -0.06 -22.02 6.92
N ASN A 20 1.14 -21.43 6.98
CA ASN A 20 1.31 -19.98 6.90
C ASN A 20 0.84 -19.41 5.54
N MET A 21 1.07 -20.15 4.45
CA MET A 21 0.56 -19.78 3.13
C MET A 21 -0.98 -19.78 3.09
N PHE A 22 -1.63 -20.78 3.70
CA PHE A 22 -3.08 -20.81 3.79
C PHE A 22 -3.67 -19.69 4.66
N ILE A 23 -2.99 -19.32 5.75
CA ILE A 23 -3.34 -18.14 6.56
C ILE A 23 -3.28 -16.88 5.71
N LEU A 24 -2.22 -16.71 4.91
CA LEU A 24 -2.07 -15.56 4.02
C LEU A 24 -3.19 -15.51 2.96
N VAL A 25 -3.49 -16.63 2.31
CA VAL A 25 -4.59 -16.72 1.33
C VAL A 25 -5.96 -16.44 1.98
N PHE A 26 -6.15 -16.88 3.23
CA PHE A 26 -7.36 -16.59 4.00
C PHE A 26 -7.47 -15.09 4.30
N SER A 27 -6.41 -14.47 4.83
CA SER A 27 -6.38 -13.05 5.15
C SER A 27 -6.66 -12.19 3.93
N ILE A 28 -6.01 -12.48 2.79
CA ILE A 28 -6.29 -11.79 1.52
C ILE A 28 -7.74 -11.99 1.11
N GLY A 29 -8.25 -13.22 1.17
CA GLY A 29 -9.63 -13.52 0.83
C GLY A 29 -10.65 -12.78 1.70
N LEU A 30 -10.38 -12.64 3.00
CA LEU A 30 -11.24 -11.91 3.92
C LEU A 30 -11.20 -10.41 3.63
N THR A 31 -10.02 -9.82 3.42
CA THR A 31 -9.90 -8.40 3.08
C THR A 31 -10.55 -8.09 1.73
N SER A 32 -10.38 -8.95 0.72
CA SER A 32 -11.04 -8.79 -0.58
C SER A 32 -12.56 -8.89 -0.48
N PHE A 33 -13.08 -9.76 0.40
CA PHE A 33 -14.52 -9.81 0.66
C PHE A 33 -15.01 -8.51 1.30
N ILE A 34 -14.28 -7.95 2.28
CA ILE A 34 -14.68 -6.69 2.92
C ILE A 34 -14.71 -5.54 1.91
N TRP A 35 -13.65 -5.40 1.10
CA TRP A 35 -13.57 -4.36 0.08
C TRP A 35 -14.59 -4.56 -1.05
N GLY A 36 -14.72 -5.79 -1.56
CA GLY A 36 -15.68 -6.13 -2.61
C GLY A 36 -17.13 -5.92 -2.17
N ALA A 37 -17.49 -6.45 -1.00
CA ALA A 37 -18.87 -6.45 -0.55
C ALA A 37 -19.32 -5.12 0.07
N PHE A 38 -18.49 -4.46 0.88
CA PHE A 38 -18.92 -3.27 1.61
C PHE A 38 -18.52 -1.95 0.94
N ILE A 39 -17.48 -1.93 0.11
CA ILE A 39 -16.97 -0.69 -0.51
C ILE A 39 -17.43 -0.60 -1.97
N PHE A 40 -17.09 -1.58 -2.80
CA PHE A 40 -17.51 -1.58 -4.21
C PHE A 40 -18.95 -2.03 -4.40
N GLY A 41 -19.37 -2.92 -3.53
CA GLY A 41 -20.73 -3.38 -3.48
C GLY A 41 -21.08 -4.50 -4.47
N GLU A 42 -20.09 -5.30 -4.86
CA GLU A 42 -20.26 -6.37 -5.82
C GLU A 42 -19.97 -7.75 -5.21
N PHE A 43 -20.78 -8.72 -5.61
CA PHE A 43 -20.59 -10.13 -5.28
C PHE A 43 -20.67 -10.96 -6.57
N PHE A 44 -19.55 -11.57 -6.97
CA PHE A 44 -19.42 -12.32 -8.24
C PHE A 44 -19.84 -11.52 -9.49
N GLY A 45 -19.57 -10.20 -9.50
CA GLY A 45 -19.92 -9.30 -10.60
C GLY A 45 -21.39 -8.89 -10.67
N TYR A 46 -22.21 -9.32 -9.70
CA TYR A 46 -23.56 -8.81 -9.49
C TYR A 46 -23.58 -7.85 -8.30
N GLY A 47 -24.32 -6.74 -8.41
CA GLY A 47 -24.57 -5.87 -7.27
C GLY A 47 -25.30 -6.63 -6.15
N ILE A 48 -24.87 -6.43 -4.90
CA ILE A 48 -25.46 -7.10 -3.71
C ILE A 48 -26.97 -6.88 -3.61
N ALA A 49 -27.48 -5.73 -4.08
CA ALA A 49 -28.91 -5.44 -4.16
C ALA A 49 -29.69 -6.50 -4.97
N HIS A 50 -29.11 -7.03 -6.05
CA HIS A 50 -29.71 -8.08 -6.87
C HIS A 50 -29.56 -9.49 -6.26
N VAL A 51 -28.51 -9.74 -5.46
CA VAL A 51 -28.22 -11.06 -4.88
C VAL A 51 -28.98 -11.28 -3.56
N PHE A 52 -29.15 -10.24 -2.74
CA PHE A 52 -29.78 -10.34 -1.43
C PHE A 52 -31.20 -9.76 -1.38
N HIS A 53 -31.73 -9.23 -2.50
CA HIS A 53 -33.01 -8.51 -2.53
C HIS A 53 -33.14 -7.48 -1.40
N TRP A 54 -32.01 -6.91 -0.98
CA TRP A 54 -31.92 -5.98 0.12
C TRP A 54 -32.11 -4.60 -0.49
N GLU A 55 -33.24 -3.95 -0.18
CA GLU A 55 -33.40 -2.53 -0.51
C GLU A 55 -32.23 -1.76 0.09
N ASP A 56 -31.43 -1.17 -0.81
CA ASP A 56 -30.23 -0.35 -0.62
C ASP A 56 -29.95 0.02 0.84
N PRO A 57 -29.17 -0.78 1.58
CA PRO A 57 -28.79 -0.38 2.93
C PRO A 57 -27.93 0.87 2.82
N MET A 58 -28.48 2.02 3.23
CA MET A 58 -27.78 3.30 3.38
C MET A 58 -26.60 3.10 4.35
N LEU A 59 -25.43 2.79 3.80
CA LEU A 59 -24.15 2.87 4.49
C LEU A 59 -23.37 3.99 3.81
N PHE A 60 -23.15 5.08 4.55
CA PHE A 60 -22.48 6.30 4.09
C PHE A 60 -23.28 7.24 3.15
N GLY A 61 -24.62 7.15 3.13
CA GLY A 61 -25.47 8.19 2.54
C GLY A 61 -25.47 8.27 1.00
N THR A 62 -25.00 7.24 0.30
CA THR A 62 -25.03 7.13 -1.17
C THR A 62 -25.87 5.94 -1.62
N HIS A 63 -26.48 6.05 -2.81
CA HIS A 63 -27.22 4.94 -3.43
C HIS A 63 -26.26 3.82 -3.79
N TYR A 64 -26.68 2.59 -3.57
CA TYR A 64 -25.90 1.40 -3.88
C TYR A 64 -25.98 1.11 -5.39
N PRO A 65 -24.87 0.80 -6.09
CA PRO A 65 -23.50 0.58 -5.62
C PRO A 65 -22.77 1.88 -5.26
N ALA A 66 -22.09 1.90 -4.10
CA ALA A 66 -21.44 3.09 -3.57
C ALA A 66 -20.31 3.64 -4.46
N LEU A 67 -19.57 2.78 -5.19
CA LEU A 67 -18.63 3.17 -6.25
C LEU A 67 -18.48 2.03 -7.27
N SER A 68 -19.19 2.11 -8.40
CA SER A 68 -18.85 1.34 -9.60
C SER A 68 -17.50 1.85 -10.16
N PRO A 69 -16.43 1.04 -10.23
CA PRO A 69 -15.12 1.55 -10.63
C PRO A 69 -14.97 2.04 -12.05
N VAL A 70 -15.92 1.66 -12.90
CA VAL A 70 -15.99 2.10 -14.28
C VAL A 70 -16.64 3.48 -14.39
N GLU A 71 -17.60 3.81 -13.53
CA GLU A 71 -18.34 5.09 -13.61
C GLU A 71 -17.67 6.19 -12.76
N ASN A 72 -17.12 5.82 -11.61
CA ASN A 72 -16.46 6.74 -10.66
C ASN A 72 -14.93 6.60 -10.67
N LEU A 73 -14.34 6.59 -11.87
CA LEU A 73 -12.90 6.35 -12.07
C LEU A 73 -12.03 7.34 -11.30
N ILE A 74 -12.44 8.62 -11.24
CA ILE A 74 -11.69 9.69 -10.58
C ILE A 74 -11.67 9.48 -9.05
N ASP A 75 -12.79 9.10 -8.46
CA ASP A 75 -12.88 8.89 -7.01
C ASP A 75 -12.05 7.70 -6.55
N ILE A 76 -12.03 6.64 -7.35
CA ILE A 76 -11.17 5.47 -7.08
C ILE A 76 -9.71 5.78 -7.33
N PHE A 77 -9.41 6.58 -8.37
CA PHE A 77 -8.05 7.06 -8.57
C PHE A 77 -7.57 7.82 -7.33
N ASN A 78 -8.39 8.75 -6.81
CA ASN A 78 -8.09 9.48 -5.58
C ASN A 78 -7.90 8.51 -4.40
N LEU A 79 -8.77 7.51 -4.22
CA LEU A 79 -8.63 6.50 -3.17
C LEU A 79 -7.32 5.71 -3.27
N VAL A 80 -6.93 5.28 -4.47
CA VAL A 80 -5.66 4.56 -4.71
C VAL A 80 -4.46 5.45 -4.40
N LEU A 81 -4.52 6.74 -4.78
CA LEU A 81 -3.47 7.71 -4.45
C LEU A 81 -3.37 7.94 -2.93
N ILE A 82 -4.49 7.99 -2.21
CA ILE A 82 -4.51 8.14 -0.74
C ILE A 82 -3.86 6.94 -0.08
N ILE A 83 -4.25 5.73 -0.46
CA ILE A 83 -3.65 4.50 0.06
C ILE A 83 -2.14 4.50 -0.19
N GLY A 84 -1.72 4.92 -1.39
CA GLY A 84 -0.31 4.99 -1.73
C GLY A 84 0.47 6.03 -0.95
N ALA A 85 -0.12 7.21 -0.75
CA ALA A 85 0.46 8.24 0.07
C ALA A 85 0.63 7.80 1.53
N ILE A 86 -0.36 7.11 2.11
CA ILE A 86 -0.29 6.56 3.47
C ILE A 86 0.84 5.52 3.55
N GLN A 87 0.91 4.60 2.59
CA GLN A 87 1.95 3.56 2.58
C GLN A 87 3.36 4.16 2.44
N LEU A 88 3.54 5.17 1.58
CA LEU A 88 4.81 5.88 1.44
C LEU A 88 5.18 6.65 2.71
N MET A 89 4.21 7.33 3.34
CA MET A 89 4.42 7.99 4.64
C MET A 89 4.84 7.02 5.73
N LEU A 90 4.23 5.84 5.80
CA LEU A 90 4.64 4.79 6.74
C LEU A 90 6.08 4.35 6.49
N GLY A 91 6.48 4.16 5.23
CA GLY A 91 7.86 3.77 4.87
C GLY A 91 8.90 4.82 5.29
N LEU A 92 8.62 6.10 5.02
CA LEU A 92 9.48 7.21 5.45
C LEU A 92 9.52 7.38 6.97
N THR A 93 8.39 7.16 7.64
CA THR A 93 8.32 7.19 9.11
C THR A 93 9.16 6.08 9.73
N LEU A 94 9.15 4.87 9.15
CA LEU A 94 10.02 3.78 9.58
C LEU A 94 11.50 4.10 9.37
N ARG A 95 11.86 4.74 8.26
CA ARG A 95 13.22 5.26 8.02
C ARG A 95 13.64 6.24 9.12
N LEU A 96 12.77 7.18 9.44
CA LEU A 96 12.99 8.17 10.51
C LEU A 96 13.17 7.49 11.87
N ILE A 97 12.31 6.53 12.22
CA ILE A 97 12.40 5.76 13.47
C ILE A 97 13.73 5.00 13.54
N ASN A 98 14.19 4.43 12.42
CA ASN A 98 15.47 3.72 12.37
C ASN A 98 16.65 4.67 12.65
N GLN A 99 16.70 5.82 12.00
CA GLN A 99 17.76 6.82 12.22
C GLN A 99 17.76 7.37 13.65
N ILE A 100 16.58 7.58 14.24
CA ILE A 100 16.46 8.00 15.65
C ILE A 100 17.07 6.92 16.58
N ARG A 101 16.82 5.63 16.28
CA ARG A 101 17.38 4.51 17.06
C ARG A 101 18.90 4.41 16.93
N HIS A 102 19.45 4.70 15.75
CA HIS A 102 20.89 4.70 15.49
C HIS A 102 21.61 6.01 15.93
N ARG A 103 20.85 7.01 16.43
CA ARG A 103 21.33 8.33 16.88
C ARG A 103 22.03 9.13 15.78
N GLU A 104 21.62 8.94 14.53
CA GLU A 104 22.11 9.66 13.35
C GLU A 104 21.39 11.02 13.19
N ILE A 105 21.56 11.89 14.19
CA ILE A 105 20.85 13.19 14.27
C ILE A 105 21.19 14.09 13.06
N GLU A 106 22.40 13.94 12.52
CA GLU A 106 22.86 14.69 11.35
C GLU A 106 22.01 14.44 10.11
N ASP A 107 21.72 13.17 9.80
CA ASP A 107 20.95 12.79 8.61
C ASP A 107 19.45 13.09 8.76
N ILE A 108 18.95 13.05 10.00
CA ILE A 108 17.57 13.44 10.33
C ILE A 108 17.34 14.93 10.04
N ILE A 109 18.23 15.81 10.49
CA ILE A 109 18.08 17.26 10.31
C ILE A 109 18.32 17.67 8.86
N LYS A 110 19.29 17.03 8.18
CA LYS A 110 19.65 17.38 6.80
C LYS A 110 18.63 16.94 5.75
N GLU A 111 18.01 15.79 5.94
CA GLU A 111 17.30 15.15 4.85
C GLU A 111 16.00 14.48 5.29
N THR A 112 16.07 13.45 6.13
CA THR A 112 14.91 12.58 6.37
C THR A 112 13.77 13.31 7.08
N GLY A 113 14.08 14.16 8.07
CA GLY A 113 13.07 14.91 8.82
C GLY A 113 12.35 15.94 7.93
N ALA A 114 13.09 16.64 7.07
CA ALA A 114 12.52 17.59 6.12
C ALA A 114 11.67 16.88 5.06
N GLN A 115 12.11 15.71 4.57
CA GLN A 115 11.35 14.89 3.62
C GLN A 115 10.02 14.40 4.20
N VAL A 116 10.03 13.86 5.43
CA VAL A 116 8.81 13.38 6.11
C VAL A 116 7.83 14.54 6.33
N PHE A 117 8.34 15.69 6.81
CA PHE A 117 7.50 16.86 7.05
C PHE A 117 6.91 17.41 5.74
N LEU A 118 7.72 17.53 4.69
CA LEU A 118 7.27 18.00 3.39
C LEU A 118 6.22 17.08 2.78
N TYR A 119 6.41 15.77 2.87
CA TYR A 119 5.42 14.79 2.40
C TYR A 119 4.11 14.91 3.17
N ALA A 120 4.16 15.03 4.50
CA ALA A 120 2.97 15.26 5.33
C ALA A 120 2.26 16.58 4.98
N ALA A 121 3.02 17.65 4.78
CA ALA A 121 2.49 18.96 4.41
C ALA A 121 1.80 18.94 3.03
N ILE A 122 2.37 18.23 2.05
CA ILE A 122 1.75 18.05 0.73
C ILE A 122 0.41 17.31 0.87
N LEU A 123 0.35 16.23 1.66
CA LEU A 123 -0.91 15.51 1.87
C LEU A 123 -1.97 16.36 2.57
N TYR A 124 -1.57 17.13 3.57
CA TYR A 124 -2.44 18.06 4.26
C TYR A 124 -2.97 19.15 3.32
N PHE A 125 -2.12 19.69 2.45
CA PHE A 125 -2.52 20.65 1.42
C PHE A 125 -3.48 20.06 0.39
N LEU A 126 -3.20 18.87 -0.13
CA LEU A 126 -4.10 18.18 -1.06
C LEU A 126 -5.46 17.88 -0.42
N SER A 127 -5.48 17.62 0.88
CA SER A 127 -6.74 17.44 1.61
C SER A 127 -7.53 18.74 1.78
N SER A 128 -6.84 19.87 1.96
CA SER A 128 -7.47 21.19 2.02
C SER A 128 -8.11 21.66 0.71
N LEU A 129 -7.80 21.00 -0.41
CA LEU A 129 -8.36 21.29 -1.73
C LEU A 129 -9.50 20.33 -2.11
N ASP A 130 -9.97 19.50 -1.17
CA ASP A 130 -10.97 18.44 -1.37
C ASP A 130 -10.59 17.39 -2.44
N ILE A 131 -9.32 17.37 -2.88
CA ILE A 131 -8.78 16.33 -3.77
C ILE A 131 -8.65 15.01 -2.98
N ILE A 132 -8.31 15.11 -1.70
CA ILE A 132 -8.19 14.00 -0.77
C ILE A 132 -9.06 14.26 0.46
N ASN A 133 -10.15 13.51 0.60
CA ASN A 133 -11.04 13.66 1.75
C ASN A 133 -10.64 12.70 2.88
N PHE A 134 -9.93 13.21 3.88
CA PHE A 134 -9.70 12.49 5.14
C PHE A 134 -10.84 12.65 6.16
N GLY A 135 -11.94 13.33 5.79
CA GLY A 135 -13.07 13.61 6.69
C GLY A 135 -12.78 14.71 7.72
N VAL A 136 -11.77 15.54 7.47
CA VAL A 136 -11.42 16.70 8.29
C VAL A 136 -11.51 17.93 7.41
N GLU A 137 -12.36 18.89 7.77
CA GLU A 137 -12.39 20.19 7.11
C GLU A 137 -11.10 20.96 7.45
N ILE A 138 -10.28 21.19 6.44
CA ILE A 138 -8.97 21.81 6.59
C ILE A 138 -8.98 23.17 5.89
N ASN A 139 -8.52 24.20 6.60
CA ASN A 139 -8.35 25.52 6.01
C ASN A 139 -7.18 25.53 5.01
N ALA A 140 -7.47 25.88 3.75
CA ALA A 140 -6.48 25.99 2.67
C ALA A 140 -5.28 26.88 3.01
N VAL A 141 -5.48 27.93 3.82
CA VAL A 141 -4.40 28.83 4.27
C VAL A 141 -3.38 28.07 5.12
N VAL A 142 -3.84 27.19 6.01
CA VAL A 142 -2.97 26.36 6.85
C VAL A 142 -2.24 25.33 5.97
N GLY A 143 -2.91 24.82 4.94
CA GLY A 143 -2.31 23.96 3.92
C GLY A 143 -1.10 24.62 3.24
N ILE A 144 -1.29 25.82 2.71
CA ILE A 144 -0.24 26.59 2.05
C ILE A 144 0.93 26.88 3.00
N ILE A 145 0.63 27.29 4.24
CA ILE A 145 1.66 27.57 5.25
C ILE A 145 2.47 26.31 5.57
N SER A 146 1.82 25.15 5.71
CA SER A 146 2.51 23.89 6.01
C SER A 146 3.49 23.49 4.90
N VAL A 147 3.10 23.65 3.63
CA VAL A 147 3.97 23.37 2.48
C VAL A 147 5.12 24.37 2.42
N ALA A 148 4.84 25.66 2.62
CA ALA A 148 5.88 26.70 2.67
C ALA A 148 6.92 26.42 3.76
N LEU A 149 6.48 25.98 4.94
CA LEU A 149 7.37 25.56 6.03
C LEU A 149 8.19 24.31 5.64
N GLY A 150 7.58 23.32 4.98
CA GLY A 150 8.29 22.11 4.58
C GLY A 150 9.35 22.36 3.51
N VAL A 151 9.04 23.21 2.53
CA VAL A 151 10.01 23.69 1.54
C VAL A 151 11.11 24.49 2.23
N GLY A 152 10.77 25.37 3.18
CA GLY A 152 11.75 26.12 3.97
C GLY A 152 12.68 25.20 4.76
N LEU A 153 12.16 24.18 5.43
CA LEU A 153 12.96 23.20 6.17
C LEU A 153 13.87 22.39 5.26
N ALA A 154 13.42 22.01 4.07
CA ALA A 154 14.26 21.26 3.14
C ALA A 154 15.35 22.13 2.48
N LEU A 155 15.06 23.40 2.17
CA LEU A 155 16.04 24.36 1.64
C LEU A 155 17.09 24.75 2.68
N PHE A 156 16.62 25.18 3.85
CA PHE A 156 17.47 25.78 4.87
C PHE A 156 17.96 24.76 5.90
N GLY A 157 17.31 23.61 6.06
CA GLY A 157 17.72 22.57 7.01
C GLY A 157 19.14 22.07 6.76
N GLN A 158 19.54 21.96 5.48
CA GLN A 158 20.92 21.62 5.12
C GLN A 158 21.90 22.75 5.38
N GLY A 159 21.50 23.99 5.10
CA GLY A 159 22.28 25.18 5.44
C GLY A 159 22.50 25.31 6.95
N ILE A 160 21.46 25.09 7.76
CA ILE A 160 21.48 25.19 9.22
C ILE A 160 22.26 24.02 9.84
N ALA A 161 22.06 22.78 9.37
CA ALA A 161 22.82 21.62 9.82
C ALA A 161 24.32 21.79 9.53
N ALA A 162 24.68 22.33 8.36
CA ALA A 162 26.07 22.62 8.00
C ALA A 162 26.72 23.69 8.88
N LEU A 163 25.93 24.61 9.46
CA LEU A 163 26.39 25.64 10.38
C LEU A 163 26.58 25.14 11.82
N ILE A 164 25.74 24.21 12.28
CA ILE A 164 25.76 23.69 13.66
C ILE A 164 26.93 22.72 13.89
N ILE A 165 27.37 21.98 12.86
CA ILE A 165 28.16 20.75 13.06
C ILE A 165 29.67 20.92 12.74
N LYS A 166 30.11 21.96 12.00
CA LYS A 166 31.55 22.11 11.63
C LYS A 166 32.18 23.40 12.15
N ASP A 167 33.02 23.23 13.18
CA ASP A 167 33.77 24.22 13.96
C ASP A 167 34.94 24.91 13.21
N GLU A 168 34.73 25.30 11.95
CA GLU A 168 35.67 26.18 11.26
C GLU A 168 34.92 27.40 10.71
N ARG A 169 35.01 28.51 11.45
CA ARG A 169 34.44 29.83 11.13
C ARG A 169 35.02 30.47 9.85
N LYS A 170 36.03 29.86 9.23
CA LYS A 170 36.53 30.29 7.91
C LYS A 170 35.60 29.71 6.84
N ASN A 171 34.84 30.59 6.19
CA ASN A 171 33.88 30.33 5.08
C ASN A 171 32.41 30.08 5.47
N PHE A 172 31.87 30.83 6.44
CA PHE A 172 30.43 30.86 6.78
C PHE A 172 29.51 31.01 5.56
N ILE A 173 29.74 32.06 4.75
CA ILE A 173 28.90 32.37 3.58
C ILE A 173 28.97 31.24 2.56
N LYS A 174 30.17 30.72 2.25
CA LYS A 174 30.34 29.65 1.26
C LYS A 174 29.68 28.34 1.68
N LYS A 175 29.74 27.96 2.96
CA LYS A 175 29.11 26.74 3.49
C LYS A 175 27.58 26.85 3.54
N PHE A 176 27.05 28.01 3.94
CA PHE A 176 25.60 28.25 3.98
C PHE A 176 24.99 28.25 2.57
N PHE A 177 25.58 28.99 1.62
CA PHE A 177 25.13 28.97 0.22
C PHE A 177 25.35 27.60 -0.45
N GLY A 178 26.42 26.88 -0.11
CA GLY A 178 26.62 25.50 -0.54
C GLY A 178 25.56 24.53 0.01
N GLY A 179 25.18 24.68 1.28
CA GLY A 179 24.12 23.90 1.91
C GLY A 179 22.74 24.19 1.34
N ILE A 180 22.44 25.45 0.99
CA ILE A 180 21.22 25.80 0.25
C ILE A 180 21.23 25.16 -1.15
N GLY A 181 22.37 25.16 -1.83
CA GLY A 181 22.52 24.49 -3.13
C GLY A 181 22.20 22.99 -3.07
N MET A 182 22.71 22.29 -2.06
CA MET A 182 22.34 20.89 -1.80
C MET A 182 20.86 20.76 -1.40
N GLY A 183 20.33 21.70 -0.61
CA GLY A 183 18.92 21.71 -0.20
C GLY A 183 17.95 21.82 -1.38
N VAL A 184 18.30 22.63 -2.38
CA VAL A 184 17.55 22.70 -3.65
C VAL A 184 17.59 21.37 -4.40
N MET A 185 18.77 20.73 -4.50
CA MET A 185 18.90 19.45 -5.17
C MET A 185 18.06 18.36 -4.48
N ASN A 186 18.16 18.27 -3.15
CA ASN A 186 17.39 17.30 -2.36
C ASN A 186 15.89 17.57 -2.42
N LEU A 187 15.46 18.84 -2.53
CA LEU A 187 14.06 19.17 -2.77
C LEU A 187 13.56 18.68 -4.12
N LEU A 188 14.33 18.91 -5.19
CA LEU A 188 13.97 18.43 -6.52
C LEU A 188 13.88 16.91 -6.57
N GLU A 189 14.84 16.22 -5.94
CA GLU A 189 14.83 14.77 -5.80
C GLU A 189 13.61 14.30 -5.01
N SER A 190 13.32 14.93 -3.86
CA SER A 190 12.18 14.58 -3.02
C SER A 190 10.85 14.77 -3.75
N PHE A 191 10.69 15.88 -4.49
CA PHE A 191 9.49 16.17 -5.25
C PHE A 191 9.31 15.23 -6.45
N SER A 192 10.39 14.96 -7.19
CA SER A 192 10.38 14.01 -8.31
C SER A 192 10.06 12.59 -7.81
N SER A 193 10.68 12.18 -6.70
CA SER A 193 10.43 10.90 -6.05
C SER A 193 8.99 10.81 -5.55
N PHE A 194 8.44 11.86 -4.93
CA PHE A 194 7.03 11.91 -4.53
C PHE A 194 6.10 11.62 -5.70
N ILE A 195 6.25 12.34 -6.81
CA ILE A 195 5.40 12.19 -7.99
C ILE A 195 5.56 10.79 -8.59
N SER A 196 6.80 10.35 -8.80
CA SER A 196 7.09 9.04 -9.40
C SER A 196 6.52 7.90 -8.55
N ASN A 197 6.74 7.95 -7.24
CA ASN A 197 6.23 6.93 -6.32
C ASN A 197 4.71 6.97 -6.26
N THR A 198 4.08 8.14 -6.23
CA THR A 198 2.61 8.28 -6.13
C THR A 198 1.91 7.79 -7.41
N ILE A 199 2.39 8.20 -8.59
CA ILE A 199 1.85 7.72 -9.88
C ILE A 199 2.01 6.20 -10.02
N SER A 200 3.06 5.63 -9.43
CA SER A 200 3.28 4.18 -9.42
C SER A 200 2.10 3.38 -8.85
N TYR A 201 1.39 3.94 -7.86
CA TYR A 201 0.21 3.32 -7.26
C TYR A 201 -0.99 3.27 -8.21
N GLY A 202 -1.03 4.10 -9.26
CA GLY A 202 -2.03 4.03 -10.32
C GLY A 202 -2.12 2.66 -11.01
N ARG A 203 -1.09 1.81 -10.88
CA ARG A 203 -1.16 0.40 -11.30
C ARG A 203 -2.25 -0.39 -10.57
N MET A 204 -2.51 -0.11 -9.29
CA MET A 204 -3.60 -0.75 -8.55
C MET A 204 -4.96 -0.35 -9.11
N LEU A 205 -5.14 0.89 -9.57
CA LEU A 205 -6.36 1.32 -10.27
C LEU A 205 -6.55 0.50 -11.55
N ALA A 206 -5.50 0.37 -12.38
CA ALA A 206 -5.60 -0.37 -13.64
C ALA A 206 -6.02 -1.83 -13.42
N MET A 207 -5.50 -2.49 -12.37
CA MET A 207 -5.92 -3.84 -12.00
C MET A 207 -7.34 -3.91 -11.48
N LEU A 208 -7.76 -2.92 -10.70
CA LEU A 208 -9.13 -2.84 -10.24
C LEU A 208 -10.07 -2.69 -11.44
N VAL A 209 -9.84 -1.73 -12.33
CA VAL A 209 -10.69 -1.54 -13.52
C VAL A 209 -10.73 -2.81 -14.38
N ALA A 210 -9.58 -3.46 -14.59
CA ALA A 210 -9.53 -4.73 -15.31
C ALA A 210 -10.44 -5.79 -14.67
N HIS A 211 -10.40 -5.93 -13.34
CA HIS A 211 -11.25 -6.87 -12.59
C HIS A 211 -12.73 -6.70 -12.90
N PHE A 212 -13.24 -5.48 -12.81
CA PHE A 212 -14.66 -5.19 -13.06
C PHE A 212 -15.03 -5.43 -14.53
N VAL A 213 -14.15 -5.07 -15.46
CA VAL A 213 -14.37 -5.32 -16.89
C VAL A 213 -14.42 -6.83 -17.19
N PHE A 214 -13.51 -7.64 -16.62
CA PHE A 214 -13.52 -9.08 -16.84
C PHE A 214 -14.78 -9.76 -16.26
N LEU A 215 -15.21 -9.35 -15.06
CA LEU A 215 -16.47 -9.83 -14.48
C LEU A 215 -17.69 -9.44 -15.32
N SER A 216 -17.74 -8.18 -15.78
CA SER A 216 -18.81 -7.69 -16.66
C SER A 216 -18.89 -8.51 -17.95
N VAL A 217 -17.75 -8.80 -18.60
CA VAL A 217 -17.71 -9.61 -19.83
C VAL A 217 -18.23 -11.03 -19.59
N ILE A 218 -17.87 -11.68 -18.47
CA ILE A 218 -18.36 -13.03 -18.15
C ILE A 218 -19.87 -13.01 -17.90
N ASN A 219 -20.37 -12.01 -17.19
CA ASN A 219 -21.80 -11.88 -16.90
C ASN A 219 -22.59 -11.66 -18.19
N THR A 220 -22.13 -10.78 -19.09
CA THR A 220 -22.76 -10.59 -20.40
C THR A 220 -22.72 -11.87 -21.25
N LEU A 221 -21.61 -12.61 -21.27
CA LEU A 221 -21.53 -13.90 -21.98
C LEU A 221 -22.51 -14.93 -21.41
N ALA A 222 -22.69 -14.95 -20.09
CA ALA A 222 -23.61 -15.85 -19.42
C ALA A 222 -25.07 -15.51 -19.75
N GLU A 223 -25.43 -14.22 -19.76
CA GLU A 223 -26.77 -13.73 -20.12
C GLU A 223 -27.13 -14.02 -21.58
N LEU A 224 -26.17 -13.85 -22.51
CA LEU A 224 -26.37 -14.13 -23.93
C LEU A 224 -26.56 -15.62 -24.26
N SER A 225 -26.21 -16.52 -23.34
CA SER A 225 -26.34 -17.97 -23.56
C SER A 225 -27.80 -18.47 -23.64
N GLY A 226 -28.76 -17.70 -23.12
CA GLY A 226 -30.21 -17.96 -23.22
C GLY A 226 -30.74 -19.18 -22.45
N PHE A 227 -29.89 -20.10 -22.01
CA PHE A 227 -30.26 -21.30 -21.25
C PHE A 227 -29.62 -21.27 -19.86
N ILE A 228 -30.44 -21.50 -18.82
CA ILE A 228 -30.03 -21.43 -17.41
C ILE A 228 -28.82 -22.33 -17.09
N VAL A 229 -28.75 -23.53 -17.69
CA VAL A 229 -27.66 -24.49 -17.46
C VAL A 229 -26.33 -23.97 -18.01
N TRP A 230 -26.36 -23.41 -19.22
CA TRP A 230 -25.17 -22.84 -19.86
C TRP A 230 -24.73 -21.55 -19.15
N GLN A 231 -25.68 -20.73 -18.71
CA GLN A 231 -25.41 -19.53 -17.92
C GLN A 231 -24.65 -19.86 -16.62
N ILE A 232 -25.14 -20.82 -15.83
CA ILE A 232 -24.49 -21.23 -14.57
C ILE A 232 -23.08 -21.79 -14.86
N LEU A 233 -22.93 -22.58 -15.92
CA LEU A 233 -21.63 -23.15 -16.31
C LEU A 233 -20.62 -22.06 -16.68
N ILE A 234 -21.04 -21.07 -17.49
CA ILE A 234 -20.21 -19.95 -17.92
C ILE A 234 -19.81 -19.09 -16.72
N LEU A 235 -20.76 -18.77 -15.83
CA LEU A 235 -20.46 -18.02 -14.61
C LEU A 235 -19.44 -18.76 -13.74
N PHE A 236 -19.63 -20.06 -13.51
CA PHE A 236 -18.73 -20.84 -12.66
C PHE A 236 -17.32 -20.93 -13.24
N ILE A 237 -17.19 -21.31 -14.51
CA ILE A 237 -15.89 -21.47 -15.18
C ILE A 237 -15.21 -20.10 -15.36
N GLY A 238 -15.96 -19.09 -15.81
CA GLY A 238 -15.46 -17.74 -16.04
C GLY A 238 -14.95 -17.10 -14.76
N ASN A 239 -15.69 -17.18 -13.66
CA ASN A 239 -15.24 -16.62 -12.38
C ASN A 239 -14.00 -17.35 -11.85
N ILE A 240 -13.88 -18.67 -12.02
CA ILE A 240 -12.66 -19.41 -11.65
C ILE A 240 -11.47 -18.93 -12.50
N PHE A 241 -11.68 -18.76 -13.81
CA PHE A 241 -10.65 -18.29 -14.72
C PHE A 241 -10.13 -16.90 -14.33
N VAL A 242 -11.03 -15.96 -14.09
CA VAL A 242 -10.69 -14.60 -13.63
C VAL A 242 -9.98 -14.65 -12.28
N LEU A 243 -10.49 -15.42 -11.32
CA LEU A 243 -9.89 -15.56 -10.00
C LEU A 243 -8.44 -16.06 -10.06
N VAL A 244 -8.13 -17.02 -10.93
CA VAL A 244 -6.77 -17.55 -11.07
C VAL A 244 -5.85 -16.56 -11.78
N LEU A 245 -6.28 -16.00 -12.92
CA LEU A 245 -5.45 -15.09 -13.71
C LEU A 245 -5.17 -13.79 -12.97
N GLU A 246 -6.20 -13.13 -12.47
CA GLU A 246 -6.02 -11.87 -11.77
C GLU A 246 -5.41 -12.04 -10.40
N GLY A 247 -5.74 -13.13 -9.70
CA GLY A 247 -5.08 -13.48 -8.44
C GLY A 247 -3.56 -13.51 -8.61
N LEU A 248 -3.07 -14.11 -9.71
CA LEU A 248 -1.64 -14.12 -10.04
C LEU A 248 -1.11 -12.73 -10.40
N LEU A 249 -1.80 -12.00 -11.28
CA LEU A 249 -1.36 -10.68 -11.75
C LEU A 249 -1.29 -9.66 -10.61
N VAL A 250 -2.35 -9.56 -9.81
CA VAL A 250 -2.42 -8.67 -8.64
C VAL A 250 -1.35 -9.06 -7.64
N PHE A 251 -1.15 -10.35 -7.36
CA PHE A 251 -0.12 -10.80 -6.44
C PHE A 251 1.29 -10.32 -6.84
N VAL A 252 1.67 -10.48 -8.11
CA VAL A 252 2.97 -10.02 -8.61
C VAL A 252 3.11 -8.50 -8.51
N GLN A 253 2.05 -7.76 -8.80
CA GLN A 253 2.06 -6.30 -8.69
C GLN A 253 2.16 -5.81 -7.25
N THR A 254 1.43 -6.45 -6.32
CA THR A 254 1.51 -6.14 -4.90
C THR A 254 2.90 -6.43 -4.34
N LEU A 255 3.53 -7.53 -4.73
CA LEU A 255 4.92 -7.83 -4.34
C LEU A 255 5.89 -6.75 -4.82
N ARG A 256 5.72 -6.29 -6.06
CA ARG A 256 6.54 -5.20 -6.59
C ARG A 256 6.40 -3.94 -5.73
N LEU A 257 5.16 -3.53 -5.43
CA LEU A 257 4.88 -2.37 -4.60
C LEU A 257 5.55 -2.47 -3.21
N HIS A 258 5.51 -3.65 -2.60
CA HIS A 258 6.12 -3.87 -1.29
C HIS A 258 7.65 -3.81 -1.34
N PHE A 259 8.27 -4.44 -2.33
CA PHE A 259 9.73 -4.51 -2.41
C PHE A 259 10.37 -3.22 -2.93
N TYR A 260 9.78 -2.59 -3.95
CA TYR A 260 10.41 -1.46 -4.63
C TYR A 260 9.95 -0.11 -4.08
N GLU A 261 8.69 0.04 -3.70
CA GLU A 261 8.16 1.33 -3.23
C GLU A 261 8.16 1.45 -1.70
N PHE A 262 7.91 0.37 -0.96
CA PHE A 262 7.81 0.40 0.50
C PHE A 262 9.12 0.02 1.22
N PHE A 263 9.65 -1.19 0.99
CA PHE A 263 10.85 -1.67 1.69
C PHE A 263 12.10 -0.87 1.35
N SER A 264 12.23 -0.40 0.10
CA SER A 264 13.34 0.45 -0.32
C SER A 264 13.50 1.74 0.52
N LYS A 265 12.45 2.18 1.23
CA LYS A 265 12.49 3.39 2.04
C LYS A 265 13.22 3.20 3.37
N PHE A 266 13.24 2.00 3.94
CA PHE A 266 13.76 1.78 5.29
C PHE A 266 14.67 0.55 5.44
N TYR A 267 14.70 -0.34 4.44
CA TYR A 267 15.41 -1.61 4.53
C TYR A 267 16.73 -1.54 3.75
N GLU A 268 17.86 -1.62 4.46
CA GLU A 268 19.21 -1.52 3.88
C GLU A 268 19.79 -2.88 3.42
N GLY A 269 19.06 -3.99 3.60
CA GLY A 269 19.47 -5.32 3.12
C GLY A 269 20.72 -5.92 3.77
N SER A 270 21.43 -5.16 4.62
CA SER A 270 22.63 -5.60 5.31
C SER A 270 22.30 -6.19 6.68
N GLY A 271 22.77 -7.42 6.94
CA GLY A 271 22.62 -8.05 8.24
C GLY A 271 23.21 -9.46 8.26
N ILE A 272 23.47 -9.98 9.47
CA ILE A 272 23.93 -11.35 9.65
C ILE A 272 22.70 -12.21 9.96
N GLN A 273 22.45 -13.22 9.15
CA GLN A 273 21.35 -14.16 9.41
C GLN A 273 21.56 -14.86 10.75
N HIS A 274 20.58 -14.76 11.65
CA HIS A 274 20.60 -15.47 12.91
C HIS A 274 20.55 -16.98 12.66
N LYS A 275 21.65 -17.68 12.93
CA LYS A 275 21.75 -19.14 12.88
C LYS A 275 21.71 -19.67 14.33
N PRO A 276 20.54 -20.07 14.85
CA PRO A 276 20.46 -20.61 16.21
C PRO A 276 21.24 -21.93 16.29
N ILE A 277 21.89 -22.14 17.43
CA ILE A 277 22.50 -23.43 17.74
C ILE A 277 21.37 -24.38 18.14
N PHE A 278 21.05 -25.35 17.28
CA PHE A 278 20.13 -26.42 17.61
C PHE A 278 20.85 -27.46 18.46
N ILE A 279 20.53 -27.52 19.76
CA ILE A 279 20.93 -28.65 20.61
C ILE A 279 19.99 -29.81 20.28
N PHE A 280 20.42 -30.70 19.39
CA PHE A 280 19.74 -31.97 19.20
C PHE A 280 19.91 -32.79 20.47
N ASN A 281 18.84 -32.90 21.27
CA ASN A 281 18.82 -33.81 22.40
C ASN A 281 18.85 -35.25 21.85
N LYS A 282 20.04 -35.84 21.83
CA LYS A 282 20.30 -37.23 21.42
C LYS A 282 19.81 -38.20 22.51
N THR A 283 18.53 -38.14 22.88
CA THR A 283 17.92 -39.04 23.88
C THR A 283 16.58 -39.63 23.44
N MET A 284 16.25 -39.56 22.15
CA MET A 284 15.02 -40.16 21.64
C MET A 284 15.23 -40.87 20.30
N ASP A 285 16.27 -41.70 20.17
CA ASP A 285 16.37 -42.67 19.06
C ASP A 285 17.35 -43.84 19.32
N LEU A 286 17.60 -44.20 20.59
CA LEU A 286 18.40 -45.41 20.91
C LEU A 286 17.56 -46.67 21.16
N ASN A 287 16.21 -46.57 21.19
CA ASN A 287 15.33 -47.74 21.29
C ASN A 287 14.83 -48.28 19.94
N LYS A 288 15.28 -47.72 18.81
CA LYS A 288 14.86 -48.17 17.47
C LYS A 288 15.89 -49.03 16.73
N TYR A 289 17.08 -49.24 17.32
CA TYR A 289 18.12 -50.14 16.81
C TYR A 289 18.68 -51.07 17.90
N GLY A 290 17.83 -51.43 18.86
CA GLY A 290 18.13 -52.36 19.94
C GLY A 290 17.19 -53.56 19.94
N LYS A 291 17.17 -54.32 18.83
CA LYS A 291 16.91 -55.77 18.73
C LYS A 291 17.04 -56.20 17.27
#